data_AF-A0A5Q4DIS7-F1
#
_entry.id   AF-A0A5Q4DIS7-F1
#
_cell.length_a   1.000
_cell.length_b   1.000
_cell.length_c   1.000
_cell.angle_alpha   90.00
_cell.angle_beta   90.00
_cell.angle_gamma   90.00
#
_symmetry.space_group_name_H-M   'P 1'
#
loop_
_entity.id
_entity.type
_entity.pdbx_description
1 polymer ?
#
loop_
_entity_poly.entity_id
_entity_poly.type
_entity_poly.pdbx_seq_one_letter_code
_entity_poly.pdbx_strand_id
1 'polypeptide(L)'
;MSPIARIQAFAVPVAPGLMLAATIAAAAAFLGAHYGAPVMLFALLLGMAFNFLHEEGPCRAGIDLASKFVLRLGVGLLGIRIAMDDMAQIGITGAAVLVGLIALTIATGFIIAPLFRRQWRFALLTGGAVAICGASAALAIAAVIPHNDKTERNTLFTVMAVTALSTVAMVAYPLLFQSVGFSELQQGFLIGATIHDVAQVVGAGFSVSDQTGEMATITKLFRVAMLPVVLIAIVLVLRMTPVGAGQGRIALLPWFMVLFLALVALGSAVDLPPVLVAKVDTISRACLITAIAALGVKTSLKALRAVGSGHLFIVVIQTLALLGFALLALLSFGLFAPH
;
A
#
# COMPACT_ATOMS: atom_id res chain seq x y z
N MET A 1 -12.05 -28.00 22.83
CA MET A 1 -10.73 -27.37 23.09
C MET A 1 -10.93 -26.26 24.11
N SER A 2 -10.11 -26.24 25.18
CA SER A 2 -10.13 -25.14 26.15
C SER A 2 -9.66 -23.82 25.50
N PRO A 3 -10.04 -22.65 26.06
CA PRO A 3 -9.55 -21.35 25.58
C PRO A 3 -8.01 -21.27 25.53
N ILE A 4 -7.34 -21.88 26.52
CA ILE A 4 -5.88 -21.94 26.61
C ILE A 4 -5.28 -22.78 25.47
N ALA A 5 -5.87 -23.93 25.15
CA ALA A 5 -5.40 -24.77 24.03
C ALA A 5 -5.56 -24.07 22.67
N ARG A 6 -6.59 -23.22 22.51
CA ARG A 6 -6.77 -22.41 21.29
C ARG A 6 -5.71 -21.32 21.17
N ILE A 7 -5.38 -20.64 22.28
CA ILE A 7 -4.32 -19.62 22.31
C ILE A 7 -2.96 -20.25 22.00
N GLN A 8 -2.64 -21.40 22.61
CA GLN A 8 -1.38 -22.12 22.36
C GLN A 8 -1.28 -22.60 20.91
N ALA A 9 -2.35 -23.18 20.36
CA ALA A 9 -2.38 -23.64 18.98
C ALA A 9 -2.17 -22.50 17.96
N PHE A 10 -2.56 -21.28 18.30
CA PHE A 10 -2.32 -20.09 17.47
C PHE A 10 -0.94 -19.46 17.71
N ALA A 11 -0.50 -19.36 18.97
CA ALA A 11 0.73 -18.67 19.35
C ALA A 11 1.99 -19.44 18.92
N VAL A 12 2.02 -20.77 19.07
CA VAL A 12 3.17 -21.62 18.74
C VAL A 12 3.66 -21.45 17.29
N PRO A 13 2.82 -21.52 16.25
CA PRO A 13 3.28 -21.35 14.86
C PRO A 13 3.63 -19.91 14.50
N VAL A 14 3.11 -18.91 15.23
CA VAL A 14 3.27 -17.49 14.92
C VAL A 14 4.50 -16.89 15.61
N ALA A 15 4.83 -17.36 16.81
CA ALA A 15 5.88 -16.79 17.65
C ALA A 15 7.26 -16.68 16.95
N PRO A 16 7.78 -17.71 16.25
CA PRO A 16 9.12 -17.64 15.65
C PRO A 16 9.25 -16.49 14.63
N GLY A 17 8.26 -16.32 13.76
CA GLY A 17 8.28 -15.26 12.75
C GLY A 17 8.09 -13.87 13.33
N LEU A 18 7.24 -13.72 14.35
CA LEU A 18 7.08 -12.45 15.06
C LEU A 18 8.36 -12.05 15.79
N MET A 19 9.01 -13.00 16.48
CA MET A 19 10.28 -12.76 17.18
C MET A 19 11.39 -12.39 16.20
N LEU A 20 11.46 -13.04 15.04
CA LEU A 20 12.39 -12.67 13.98
C LEU A 20 12.16 -11.23 13.51
N ALA A 21 10.92 -10.88 13.16
CA ALA A 21 10.58 -9.53 12.71
C ALA A 21 10.87 -8.46 13.78
N ALA A 22 10.55 -8.74 15.04
CA ALA A 22 10.83 -7.84 16.16
C ALA A 22 12.33 -7.67 16.40
N THR A 23 13.11 -8.76 16.29
CA THR A 23 14.58 -8.70 16.41
C THR A 23 15.19 -7.86 15.29
N ILE A 24 14.75 -8.06 14.05
CA ILE A 24 15.20 -7.24 12.91
C ILE A 24 14.81 -5.78 13.10
N ALA A 25 13.60 -5.50 13.59
CA ALA A 25 13.15 -4.14 13.90
C ALA A 25 13.99 -3.47 14.98
N ALA A 26 14.32 -4.19 16.06
CA ALA A 26 15.20 -3.69 17.12
C ALA A 26 16.61 -3.42 16.60
N ALA A 27 17.16 -4.32 15.78
CA ALA A 27 18.46 -4.11 15.14
C ALA A 27 18.45 -2.89 14.20
N ALA A 28 17.39 -2.73 13.40
CA ALA A 28 17.21 -1.58 12.53
C ALA A 28 17.10 -0.25 13.31
N ALA A 29 16.37 -0.25 14.44
CA ALA A 29 16.26 0.91 15.31
C ALA A 29 17.62 1.29 15.92
N PHE A 30 18.39 0.30 16.38
CA PHE A 30 19.75 0.51 16.88
C PHE A 30 20.68 1.09 15.81
N LEU A 31 20.69 0.52 14.60
CA LEU A 31 21.49 1.02 13.49
C LEU A 31 21.06 2.44 13.08
N GLY A 32 19.75 2.71 13.00
CA GLY A 32 19.24 4.04 12.66
C GLY A 32 19.68 5.10 13.67
N ALA A 33 19.60 4.78 14.96
CA ALA A 33 20.05 5.68 16.03
C ALA A 33 21.58 5.92 15.98
N HIS A 34 22.38 4.94 15.57
CA HIS A 34 23.85 5.04 15.57
C HIS A 34 24.43 5.65 14.29
N TYR A 35 23.83 5.38 13.13
CA TYR A 35 24.33 5.80 11.82
C TYR A 35 23.55 6.99 11.22
N GLY A 36 22.50 7.47 11.90
CA GLY A 36 21.69 8.61 11.43
C GLY A 36 20.90 8.33 10.16
N ALA A 37 20.71 7.07 9.79
CA ALA A 37 19.98 6.65 8.60
C ALA A 37 18.56 6.18 8.94
N PRO A 38 17.61 6.23 7.98
CA PRO A 38 16.20 5.94 8.22
C PRO A 38 15.96 4.50 8.71
N VAL A 39 15.33 4.36 9.87
CA VAL A 39 15.08 3.05 10.53
C VAL A 39 14.28 2.11 9.63
N MET A 40 13.28 2.63 8.90
CA MET A 40 12.45 1.83 8.00
C MET A 40 13.25 1.23 6.85
N LEU A 41 14.26 1.96 6.34
CA LEU A 41 15.14 1.47 5.30
C LEU A 41 15.98 0.30 5.82
N PHE A 42 16.59 0.42 7.01
CA PHE A 42 17.32 -0.69 7.62
C PHE A 42 16.42 -1.89 7.88
N ALA A 43 15.21 -1.69 8.43
CA ALA A 43 14.27 -2.77 8.70
C ALA A 43 13.95 -3.56 7.44
N LEU A 44 13.69 -2.86 6.33
CA LEU A 44 13.46 -3.47 5.03
C LEU A 44 14.67 -4.24 4.51
N LEU A 45 15.84 -3.59 4.45
CA LEU A 45 17.05 -4.16 3.86
C LEU A 45 17.54 -5.38 4.65
N LEU A 46 17.57 -5.28 5.98
CA LEU A 46 17.87 -6.42 6.85
C LEU A 46 16.83 -7.52 6.68
N GLY A 47 15.54 -7.18 6.64
CA GLY A 47 14.48 -8.14 6.38
C GLY A 47 14.72 -8.94 5.10
N MET A 48 15.03 -8.28 3.99
CA MET A 48 15.31 -8.94 2.71
C MET A 48 16.50 -9.91 2.78
N ALA A 49 17.53 -9.58 3.58
CA ALA A 49 18.66 -10.49 3.80
C ALA A 49 18.25 -11.80 4.49
N PHE A 50 17.16 -11.80 5.27
CA PHE A 50 16.60 -12.96 5.95
C PHE A 50 15.44 -13.65 5.20
N ASN A 51 15.24 -13.36 3.90
CA ASN A 51 14.12 -13.91 3.12
C ASN A 51 14.04 -15.45 3.11
N PHE A 52 15.18 -16.14 3.16
CA PHE A 52 15.25 -17.61 3.22
C PHE A 52 14.49 -18.23 4.41
N LEU A 53 14.34 -17.51 5.53
CA LEU A 53 13.57 -17.96 6.70
C LEU A 53 12.05 -17.97 6.47
N HIS A 54 11.57 -17.28 5.43
CA HIS A 54 10.16 -17.29 5.04
C HIS A 54 9.81 -18.41 4.05
N GLU A 55 10.72 -18.75 3.13
CA GLU A 55 10.43 -19.67 2.02
C GLU A 55 10.16 -21.11 2.50
N GLU A 56 10.92 -21.61 3.48
CA GLU A 56 10.81 -23.00 3.96
C GLU A 56 10.84 -23.14 5.50
N GLY A 57 10.71 -22.03 6.23
CA GLY A 57 10.96 -21.98 7.67
C GLY A 57 9.72 -21.91 8.59
N PRO A 58 9.90 -22.20 9.90
CA PRO A 58 8.86 -22.06 10.93
C PRO A 58 8.40 -20.60 11.13
N CYS A 59 9.10 -19.64 10.52
CA CYS A 59 8.82 -18.22 10.65
C CYS A 59 7.68 -17.73 9.75
N ARG A 60 7.24 -18.53 8.76
CA ARG A 60 6.28 -18.08 7.72
C ARG A 60 5.01 -17.46 8.29
N ALA A 61 4.34 -18.14 9.23
CA ALA A 61 3.07 -17.69 9.79
C ALA A 61 3.22 -16.38 10.58
N GLY A 62 4.28 -16.25 11.37
CA GLY A 62 4.58 -15.03 12.11
C GLY A 62 4.91 -13.82 11.21
N ILE A 63 5.70 -14.05 10.16
CA ILE A 63 6.03 -13.02 9.17
C ILE A 63 4.78 -12.57 8.38
N ASP A 64 3.90 -13.51 8.01
CA ASP A 64 2.63 -13.17 7.36
C ASP A 64 1.69 -12.38 8.29
N LEU A 65 1.69 -12.70 9.59
CA LEU A 65 0.92 -11.95 10.57
C LEU A 65 1.48 -10.55 10.78
N ALA A 66 2.81 -10.40 10.90
CA ALA A 66 3.44 -9.08 11.04
C ALA A 66 3.23 -8.19 9.81
N SER A 67 3.53 -8.71 8.62
CA SER A 67 3.44 -7.95 7.36
C SER A 67 2.00 -7.57 6.97
N LYS A 68 0.98 -8.19 7.57
CA LYS A 68 -0.44 -7.89 7.29
C LYS A 68 -1.14 -7.27 8.49
N PHE A 69 -1.27 -8.00 9.58
CA PHE A 69 -2.07 -7.57 10.72
C PHE A 69 -1.36 -6.49 11.54
N VAL A 70 -0.11 -6.72 11.93
CA VAL A 70 0.68 -5.73 12.70
C VAL A 70 0.87 -4.45 11.88
N LEU A 71 1.13 -4.58 10.58
CA LEU A 71 1.16 -3.44 9.67
C LEU A 71 -0.12 -2.62 9.73
N ARG A 72 -1.27 -3.27 9.52
CA ARG A 72 -2.58 -2.63 9.49
C ARG A 72 -2.90 -2.00 10.84
N LEU A 73 -2.55 -2.66 11.93
CA LEU A 73 -2.69 -2.08 13.27
C LEU A 73 -1.83 -0.81 13.40
N GLY A 74 -0.55 -0.85 13.02
CA GLY A 74 0.33 0.32 13.05
C GLY A 74 -0.22 1.47 12.19
N VAL A 75 -0.61 1.20 10.95
CA VAL A 75 -1.24 2.21 10.08
C VAL A 75 -2.52 2.76 10.71
N GLY A 76 -3.36 1.92 11.31
CA GLY A 76 -4.55 2.37 12.01
C GLY A 76 -4.23 3.30 13.18
N LEU A 77 -3.27 2.92 14.02
CA LEU A 77 -2.85 3.69 15.20
C LEU A 77 -2.17 5.02 14.83
N LEU A 78 -1.51 5.10 13.67
CA LEU A 78 -0.87 6.32 13.17
C LEU A 78 -1.86 7.50 13.09
N GLY A 79 -3.16 7.23 12.90
CA GLY A 79 -4.19 8.26 12.83
C GLY A 79 -4.26 9.15 14.07
N ILE A 80 -3.80 8.69 15.25
CA ILE A 80 -3.81 9.51 16.47
C ILE A 80 -2.87 10.73 16.40
N ARG A 81 -1.85 10.66 15.55
CA ARG A 81 -0.82 11.70 15.40
C ARG A 81 -1.17 12.71 14.33
N ILE A 82 -2.02 12.32 13.38
CA ILE A 82 -2.38 13.12 12.22
C ILE A 82 -3.58 13.98 12.60
N ALA A 83 -3.42 15.30 12.48
CA ALA A 83 -4.51 16.24 12.68
C ALA A 83 -5.41 16.31 11.42
N MET A 84 -6.66 16.74 11.59
CA MET A 84 -7.51 17.06 10.43
C MET A 84 -6.89 18.14 9.53
N ASP A 85 -6.08 19.04 10.10
CA ASP A 85 -5.35 20.07 9.36
C ASP A 85 -4.29 19.47 8.41
N ASP A 86 -3.65 18.36 8.78
CA ASP A 86 -2.72 17.65 7.90
C ASP A 86 -3.45 17.01 6.73
N MET A 87 -4.67 16.49 6.95
CA MET A 87 -5.53 16.01 5.87
C MET A 87 -6.00 17.15 4.97
N ALA A 88 -6.21 18.35 5.53
CA ALA A 88 -6.56 19.54 4.78
C ALA A 88 -5.44 20.01 3.84
N GLN A 89 -4.18 19.61 4.05
CA GLN A 89 -3.08 19.89 3.13
C GLN A 89 -3.30 19.27 1.74
N ILE A 90 -3.96 18.10 1.63
CA ILE A 90 -4.40 17.57 0.34
C ILE A 90 -5.42 18.50 -0.30
N GLY A 91 -6.34 19.04 0.52
CA GLY A 91 -7.39 19.94 0.09
C GLY A 91 -8.32 19.35 -0.97
N ILE A 92 -9.23 20.18 -1.48
CA ILE A 92 -10.16 19.79 -2.55
C ILE A 92 -9.41 19.54 -3.85
N THR A 93 -8.37 20.35 -4.14
CA THR A 93 -7.56 20.22 -5.35
C THR A 93 -6.81 18.89 -5.37
N GLY A 94 -6.12 18.51 -4.30
CA GLY A 94 -5.42 17.23 -4.23
C GLY A 94 -6.38 16.05 -4.25
N ALA A 95 -7.55 16.15 -3.61
CA ALA A 95 -8.59 15.13 -3.69
C ALA A 95 -9.10 14.94 -5.13
N ALA A 96 -9.41 16.04 -5.83
CA ALA A 96 -9.83 16.01 -7.24
C ALA A 96 -8.74 15.42 -8.14
N VAL A 97 -7.48 15.79 -7.91
CA VAL A 97 -6.32 15.21 -8.62
C VAL A 97 -6.26 13.70 -8.38
N LEU A 98 -6.38 13.22 -7.14
CA LEU A 98 -6.33 11.78 -6.83
C LEU A 98 -7.46 11.00 -7.51
N VAL A 99 -8.69 11.55 -7.53
CA VAL A 99 -9.81 10.96 -8.28
C VAL A 99 -9.51 10.94 -9.78
N GLY A 100 -8.96 12.03 -10.32
CA GLY A 100 -8.52 12.12 -11.71
C GLY A 100 -7.44 11.09 -12.06
N LEU A 101 -6.43 10.90 -11.20
CA LEU A 101 -5.39 9.89 -11.37
C LEU A 101 -5.99 8.48 -11.42
N ILE A 102 -6.94 8.16 -10.54
CA ILE A 102 -7.64 6.86 -10.57
C ILE A 102 -8.32 6.65 -11.92
N ALA A 103 -9.11 7.64 -12.38
CA ALA A 103 -9.83 7.56 -13.64
C ALA A 103 -8.90 7.43 -14.85
N LEU A 104 -7.85 8.25 -14.92
CA LEU A 104 -6.86 8.25 -16.01
C LEU A 104 -6.06 6.95 -16.05
N THR A 105 -5.68 6.38 -14.91
CA THR A 105 -4.97 5.10 -14.86
C THR A 105 -5.85 3.93 -15.29
N ILE A 106 -7.12 3.91 -14.87
CA ILE A 106 -8.09 2.91 -15.35
C ILE A 106 -8.29 3.06 -16.87
N ALA A 107 -8.50 4.28 -17.38
CA ALA A 107 -8.65 4.57 -18.79
C ALA A 107 -7.43 4.12 -19.61
N THR A 108 -6.22 4.37 -19.09
CA THR A 108 -4.96 3.90 -19.69
C THR A 108 -4.96 2.37 -19.86
N GLY A 109 -5.54 1.62 -18.91
CA GLY A 109 -5.73 0.19 -19.06
C GLY A 109 -6.59 -0.20 -20.25
N PHE A 110 -7.72 0.49 -20.45
CA PHE A 110 -8.61 0.24 -21.59
C PHE A 110 -7.99 0.63 -22.93
N ILE A 111 -7.13 1.65 -22.95
CA ILE A 111 -6.41 2.08 -24.15
C ILE A 111 -5.32 1.08 -24.51
N ILE A 112 -4.52 0.64 -23.53
CA ILE A 112 -3.32 -0.18 -23.79
C ILE A 112 -3.64 -1.67 -23.93
N ALA A 113 -4.64 -2.20 -23.21
CA ALA A 113 -4.93 -3.64 -23.24
C ALA A 113 -5.22 -4.22 -24.65
N PRO A 114 -5.98 -3.54 -25.54
CA PRO A 114 -6.21 -4.02 -26.91
C PRO A 114 -4.93 -4.15 -27.74
N LEU A 115 -3.93 -3.28 -27.56
CA LEU A 115 -2.65 -3.34 -28.28
C LEU A 115 -1.91 -4.66 -28.00
N PHE A 116 -2.15 -5.26 -26.84
CA PHE A 116 -1.58 -6.54 -26.43
C PHE A 116 -2.58 -7.70 -26.54
N ARG A 117 -3.65 -7.53 -27.33
CA ARG A 117 -4.71 -8.53 -27.57
C ARG A 117 -5.39 -8.98 -26.28
N ARG A 118 -5.51 -8.08 -25.30
CA ARG A 118 -6.20 -8.32 -24.03
C ARG A 118 -7.57 -7.66 -24.01
N GLN A 119 -8.50 -8.33 -23.33
CA GLN A 119 -9.89 -7.92 -23.24
C GLN A 119 -10.11 -6.93 -22.09
N TRP A 120 -11.25 -6.25 -22.13
CA TRP A 120 -11.69 -5.27 -21.14
C TRP A 120 -11.59 -5.75 -19.68
N ARG A 121 -11.85 -7.04 -19.40
CA ARG A 121 -11.71 -7.61 -18.04
C ARG A 121 -10.29 -7.48 -17.52
N PHE A 122 -9.32 -7.78 -18.37
CA PHE A 122 -7.90 -7.65 -18.03
C PHE A 122 -7.51 -6.17 -17.88
N ALA A 123 -8.00 -5.31 -18.77
CA ALA A 123 -7.79 -3.86 -18.71
C ALA A 123 -8.27 -3.27 -17.38
N LEU A 124 -9.49 -3.64 -16.95
CA LEU A 124 -10.09 -3.18 -15.71
C LEU A 124 -9.36 -3.75 -14.49
N LEU A 125 -8.98 -5.04 -14.52
CA LEU A 125 -8.22 -5.68 -13.45
C LEU A 125 -6.87 -4.98 -13.23
N THR A 126 -6.04 -4.83 -14.28
CA THR A 126 -4.72 -4.22 -14.11
C THR A 126 -4.80 -2.71 -13.88
N GLY A 127 -5.71 -2.02 -14.59
CA GLY A 127 -5.91 -0.59 -14.44
C GLY A 127 -6.39 -0.23 -13.03
N GLY A 128 -7.40 -0.92 -12.52
CA GLY A 128 -7.90 -0.70 -11.17
C GLY A 128 -6.92 -1.12 -10.07
N ALA A 129 -6.13 -2.19 -10.31
CA ALA A 129 -5.06 -2.59 -9.39
C ALA A 129 -4.00 -1.49 -9.25
N VAL A 130 -3.47 -0.98 -10.37
CA VAL A 130 -2.48 0.11 -10.38
C VAL A 130 -3.08 1.41 -9.80
N ALA A 131 -4.33 1.71 -10.14
CA ALA A 131 -5.01 2.95 -9.77
C ALA A 131 -5.36 3.10 -8.28
N ILE A 132 -5.49 2.01 -7.52
CA ILE A 132 -6.04 2.08 -6.15
C ILE A 132 -5.02 1.57 -5.11
N CYS A 133 -4.95 0.26 -4.90
CA CYS A 133 -4.21 -0.37 -3.80
C CYS A 133 -3.58 -1.72 -4.20
N GLY A 134 -3.32 -1.92 -5.49
CA GLY A 134 -2.62 -3.08 -6.02
C GLY A 134 -3.42 -4.36 -5.85
N ALA A 135 -2.91 -5.27 -5.04
CA ALA A 135 -3.43 -6.63 -4.90
C ALA A 135 -4.88 -6.68 -4.40
N SER A 136 -5.22 -5.86 -3.39
CA SER A 136 -6.58 -5.88 -2.82
C SER A 136 -7.63 -5.34 -3.79
N ALA A 137 -7.28 -4.31 -4.59
CA ALA A 137 -8.13 -3.84 -5.68
C ALA A 137 -8.30 -4.89 -6.79
N ALA A 138 -7.23 -5.58 -7.19
CA ALA A 138 -7.31 -6.65 -8.18
C ALA A 138 -8.29 -7.76 -7.77
N LEU A 139 -8.19 -8.21 -6.51
CA LEU A 139 -9.09 -9.24 -5.95
C LEU A 139 -10.53 -8.74 -5.84
N ALA A 140 -10.75 -7.51 -5.39
CA ALA A 140 -12.08 -6.95 -5.25
C ALA A 140 -12.77 -6.71 -6.61
N ILE A 141 -12.02 -6.25 -7.61
CA ILE A 141 -12.51 -6.10 -8.99
C ILE A 141 -12.84 -7.48 -9.58
N ALA A 142 -11.95 -8.47 -9.40
CA ALA A 142 -12.17 -9.83 -9.86
C ALA A 142 -13.47 -10.45 -9.32
N ALA A 143 -13.86 -10.09 -8.08
CA ALA A 143 -15.09 -10.56 -7.47
C ALA A 143 -16.37 -9.98 -8.10
N VAL A 144 -16.34 -8.72 -8.56
CA VAL A 144 -17.53 -8.02 -9.07
C VAL A 144 -17.69 -8.06 -10.59
N ILE A 145 -16.66 -8.50 -11.33
CA ILE A 145 -16.75 -8.69 -12.78
C ILE A 145 -17.26 -10.11 -13.13
N PRO A 146 -17.91 -10.31 -14.29
CA PRO A 146 -18.33 -11.63 -14.75
C PRO A 146 -17.13 -12.56 -14.96
N HIS A 147 -17.18 -13.72 -14.32
CA HIS A 147 -16.13 -14.73 -14.35
C HIS A 147 -15.96 -15.33 -15.75
N ASN A 148 -14.72 -15.64 -16.13
CA ASN A 148 -14.40 -16.49 -17.27
C ASN A 148 -13.18 -17.37 -16.93
N ASP A 149 -12.81 -18.28 -17.84
CA ASP A 149 -11.74 -19.26 -17.62
C ASP A 149 -10.34 -18.64 -17.37
N LYS A 150 -10.20 -17.33 -17.57
CA LYS A 150 -8.94 -16.59 -17.41
C LYS A 150 -8.95 -15.70 -16.15
N THR A 151 -10.08 -15.52 -15.46
CA THR A 151 -10.21 -14.56 -14.35
C THR A 151 -9.21 -14.83 -13.23
N GLU A 152 -9.12 -16.06 -12.74
CA GLU A 152 -8.22 -16.41 -11.63
C GLU A 152 -6.75 -16.17 -12.01
N ARG A 153 -6.31 -16.71 -13.15
CA ARG A 153 -4.94 -16.53 -13.66
C ARG A 153 -4.60 -15.06 -13.88
N ASN A 154 -5.50 -14.28 -14.47
CA ASN A 154 -5.29 -12.85 -14.70
C ASN A 154 -5.18 -12.08 -13.38
N THR A 155 -5.98 -12.45 -12.37
CA THR A 155 -5.97 -11.83 -11.05
C THR A 155 -4.66 -12.13 -10.33
N LEU A 156 -4.24 -13.41 -10.30
CA LEU A 156 -2.96 -13.82 -9.72
C LEU A 156 -1.78 -13.11 -10.40
N PHE A 157 -1.77 -13.08 -11.72
CA PHE A 157 -0.76 -12.35 -12.48
C PHE A 157 -0.73 -10.86 -12.13
N THR A 158 -1.90 -10.22 -12.09
CA THR A 158 -2.02 -8.79 -11.76
C THR A 158 -1.47 -8.51 -10.37
N VAL A 159 -1.87 -9.32 -9.37
CA VAL A 159 -1.38 -9.23 -7.98
C VAL A 159 0.14 -9.34 -7.93
N MET A 160 0.72 -10.33 -8.62
CA MET A 160 2.17 -10.51 -8.67
C MET A 160 2.87 -9.31 -9.32
N ALA A 161 2.38 -8.85 -10.48
CA ALA A 161 2.97 -7.74 -11.23
C ALA A 161 2.92 -6.42 -10.46
N VAL A 162 1.78 -6.05 -9.88
CA VAL A 162 1.66 -4.79 -9.11
C VAL A 162 2.47 -4.84 -7.82
N THR A 163 2.54 -6.00 -7.15
CA THR A 163 3.37 -6.18 -5.95
C THR A 163 4.84 -6.03 -6.30
N ALA A 164 5.28 -6.67 -7.38
CA ALA A 164 6.64 -6.58 -7.90
C ALA A 164 7.05 -5.13 -8.23
N LEU A 165 6.25 -4.44 -9.03
CA LEU A 165 6.53 -3.05 -9.42
C LEU A 165 6.48 -2.11 -8.22
N SER A 166 5.60 -2.37 -7.26
CA SER A 166 5.49 -1.60 -6.04
C SER A 166 6.70 -1.83 -5.11
N THR A 167 7.29 -3.03 -5.09
CA THR A 167 8.59 -3.28 -4.43
C THR A 167 9.71 -2.47 -5.07
N VAL A 168 9.78 -2.46 -6.41
CA VAL A 168 10.79 -1.66 -7.12
C VAL A 168 10.61 -0.17 -6.82
N ALA A 169 9.37 0.33 -6.91
CA ALA A 169 9.03 1.71 -6.63
C ALA A 169 9.36 2.12 -5.18
N MET A 170 9.11 1.24 -4.21
CA MET A 170 9.43 1.50 -2.80
C MET A 170 10.90 1.78 -2.53
N VAL A 171 11.79 1.11 -3.27
CA VAL A 171 13.25 1.33 -3.15
C VAL A 171 13.70 2.48 -4.04
N ALA A 172 13.17 2.58 -5.26
CA ALA A 172 13.65 3.54 -6.25
C ALA A 172 13.11 4.97 -6.03
N TYR A 173 11.84 5.13 -5.68
CA TYR A 173 11.19 6.44 -5.65
C TYR A 173 11.78 7.40 -4.60
N PRO A 174 12.07 6.98 -3.35
CA PRO A 174 12.75 7.84 -2.39
C PRO A 174 14.05 8.45 -2.96
N LEU A 175 14.90 7.61 -3.57
CA LEU A 175 16.18 8.05 -4.15
C LEU A 175 15.97 8.97 -5.35
N LEU A 176 15.03 8.63 -6.23
CA LEU A 176 14.73 9.43 -7.42
C LEU A 176 14.19 10.80 -7.03
N PHE A 177 13.17 10.86 -6.17
CA PHE A 177 12.51 12.13 -5.82
C PHE A 177 13.40 13.02 -4.96
N GLN A 178 14.24 12.44 -4.10
CA GLN A 178 15.26 13.19 -3.37
C GLN A 178 16.31 13.78 -4.33
N SER A 179 16.75 13.04 -5.35
CA SER A 179 17.73 13.54 -6.33
C SER A 179 17.20 14.70 -7.19
N VAL A 180 15.88 14.73 -7.41
CA VAL A 180 15.20 15.83 -8.13
C VAL A 180 15.02 17.06 -7.23
N GLY A 181 15.11 16.89 -5.90
CA GLY A 181 14.96 17.99 -4.94
C GLY A 181 13.52 18.34 -4.60
N PHE A 182 12.58 17.38 -4.73
CA PHE A 182 11.19 17.60 -4.30
C PHE A 182 11.10 17.79 -2.78
N SER A 183 10.17 18.64 -2.32
CA SER A 183 9.91 18.82 -0.89
C SER A 183 9.34 17.56 -0.25
N GLU A 184 9.41 17.43 1.08
CA GLU A 184 8.90 16.23 1.80
C GLU A 184 7.41 15.97 1.52
N LEU A 185 6.59 17.02 1.44
CA LEU A 185 5.17 16.90 1.07
C LEU A 185 4.98 16.42 -0.37
N GLN A 186 5.76 16.95 -1.31
CA GLN A 186 5.73 16.53 -2.71
C GLN A 186 6.16 15.07 -2.88
N GLN A 187 7.24 14.68 -2.20
CA GLN A 187 7.70 13.29 -2.16
C GLN A 187 6.62 12.39 -1.56
N GLY A 188 5.99 12.81 -0.45
CA GLY A 188 4.94 12.06 0.22
C GLY A 188 3.73 11.86 -0.69
N PHE A 189 3.25 12.93 -1.32
CA PHE A 189 2.17 12.86 -2.30
C PHE A 189 2.51 11.92 -3.45
N LEU A 190 3.67 12.07 -4.09
CA LEU A 190 4.07 11.22 -5.22
C LEU A 190 4.17 9.75 -4.80
N ILE A 191 4.84 9.44 -3.68
CA ILE A 191 4.96 8.07 -3.14
C ILE A 191 3.57 7.48 -2.90
N GLY A 192 2.68 8.18 -2.19
CA GLY A 192 1.33 7.69 -1.90
C GLY A 192 0.42 7.58 -3.15
N ALA A 193 0.60 8.48 -4.11
CA ALA A 193 -0.17 8.50 -5.35
C ALA A 193 0.26 7.42 -6.34
N THR A 194 1.49 6.90 -6.26
CA THR A 194 2.07 6.07 -7.33
C THR A 194 2.47 4.66 -6.89
N ILE A 195 2.86 4.45 -5.62
CA ILE A 195 3.12 3.10 -5.10
C ILE A 195 1.80 2.34 -4.90
N HIS A 196 1.77 1.06 -5.26
CA HIS A 196 0.54 0.29 -5.34
C HIS A 196 0.10 -0.31 -4.00
N ASP A 197 1.01 -0.69 -3.12
CA ASP A 197 0.67 -1.34 -1.84
C ASP A 197 0.82 -0.39 -0.64
N VAL A 198 -0.06 -0.51 0.36
CA VAL A 198 -0.04 0.34 1.55
C VAL A 198 1.22 0.12 2.38
N ALA A 199 1.66 -1.13 2.55
CA ALA A 199 2.87 -1.45 3.30
C ALA A 199 4.09 -0.77 2.68
N GLN A 200 4.13 -0.79 1.35
CA GLN A 200 5.24 -0.27 0.57
C GLN A 200 5.24 1.25 0.51
N VAL A 201 4.06 1.88 0.47
CA VAL A 201 3.93 3.33 0.65
C VAL A 201 4.48 3.77 2.00
N VAL A 202 4.05 3.11 3.08
CA VAL A 202 4.47 3.45 4.44
C VAL A 202 5.98 3.23 4.60
N GLY A 203 6.48 2.08 4.13
CA GLY A 203 7.91 1.78 4.14
C GLY A 203 8.75 2.81 3.39
N ALA A 204 8.34 3.20 2.18
CA ALA A 204 9.03 4.22 1.38
C ALA A 204 8.95 5.61 2.01
N GLY A 205 7.76 6.06 2.39
CA GLY A 205 7.56 7.42 2.90
C GLY A 205 8.32 7.67 4.20
N PHE A 206 8.18 6.77 5.19
CA PHE A 206 8.91 6.88 6.45
C PHE A 206 10.40 6.52 6.34
N SER A 207 10.87 6.03 5.19
CA SER A 207 12.30 5.95 4.89
C SER A 207 12.89 7.28 4.42
N VAL A 208 12.07 8.28 4.09
CA VAL A 208 12.53 9.63 3.76
C VAL A 208 12.46 10.52 5.00
N SER A 209 11.26 10.70 5.54
CA SER A 209 11.00 11.49 6.75
C SER A 209 9.63 11.16 7.35
N ASP A 210 9.37 11.61 8.58
CA ASP A 210 8.05 11.47 9.20
C ASP A 210 6.97 12.19 8.38
N GLN A 211 7.25 13.42 7.93
CA GLN A 211 6.31 14.23 7.14
C GLN A 211 6.00 13.56 5.79
N THR A 212 7.02 13.04 5.11
CA THR A 212 6.86 12.27 3.86
C THR A 212 6.00 11.02 4.10
N GLY A 213 6.25 10.29 5.20
CA GLY A 213 5.53 9.08 5.58
C GLY A 213 4.06 9.32 5.87
N GLU A 214 3.74 10.36 6.63
CA GLU A 214 2.37 10.78 6.94
C GLU A 214 1.62 11.19 5.66
N MET A 215 2.21 12.10 4.88
CA MET A 215 1.62 12.59 3.64
C MET A 215 1.39 11.45 2.63
N ALA A 216 2.34 10.53 2.50
CA ALA A 216 2.21 9.35 1.65
C ALA A 216 1.10 8.41 2.13
N THR A 217 1.00 8.20 3.44
CA THR A 217 -0.04 7.37 4.05
C THR A 217 -1.43 7.97 3.82
N ILE A 218 -1.62 9.26 4.07
CA ILE A 218 -2.90 9.95 3.84
C ILE A 218 -3.29 9.85 2.37
N THR A 219 -2.38 10.19 1.46
CA THR A 219 -2.60 10.11 -0.01
C THR A 219 -3.02 8.70 -0.43
N LYS A 220 -2.37 7.68 0.12
CA LYS A 220 -2.68 6.28 -0.19
C LYS A 220 -4.01 5.83 0.38
N LEU A 221 -4.31 6.17 1.64
CA LEU A 221 -5.57 5.82 2.29
C LEU A 221 -6.75 6.49 1.60
N PHE A 222 -6.59 7.72 1.09
CA PHE A 222 -7.59 8.35 0.24
C PHE A 222 -7.92 7.49 -0.98
N ARG A 223 -6.90 6.99 -1.69
CA ARG A 223 -7.10 6.09 -2.84
C ARG A 223 -7.74 4.77 -2.42
N VAL A 224 -7.34 4.19 -1.28
CA VAL A 224 -7.96 2.97 -0.74
C VAL A 224 -9.44 3.20 -0.44
N ALA A 225 -9.82 4.37 0.10
CA ALA A 225 -11.20 4.73 0.37
C ALA A 225 -12.06 4.86 -0.90
N MET A 226 -11.44 5.09 -2.07
CA MET A 226 -12.14 5.09 -3.36
C MET A 226 -12.46 3.69 -3.88
N LEU A 227 -11.94 2.61 -3.27
CA LEU A 227 -12.19 1.25 -3.74
C LEU A 227 -13.70 0.91 -3.82
N PRO A 228 -14.53 1.09 -2.77
CA PRO A 228 -15.95 0.79 -2.86
C PRO A 228 -16.67 1.65 -3.91
N VAL A 229 -16.29 2.92 -4.03
CA VAL A 229 -16.85 3.86 -5.03
C VAL A 229 -16.59 3.34 -6.45
N VAL A 230 -15.36 2.95 -6.74
CA VAL A 230 -14.98 2.39 -8.05
C VAL A 230 -15.68 1.05 -8.30
N LEU A 231 -15.80 0.17 -7.30
CA LEU A 231 -16.53 -1.10 -7.44
C LEU A 231 -18.02 -0.88 -7.72
N ILE A 232 -18.66 0.08 -7.05
CA ILE A 232 -20.05 0.46 -7.31
C ILE A 232 -20.19 0.96 -8.74
N ALA A 233 -19.31 1.87 -9.19
CA ALA A 233 -19.31 2.37 -10.56
C ALA A 233 -19.16 1.24 -11.59
N ILE A 234 -18.25 0.29 -11.35
CA ILE A 234 -18.08 -0.91 -12.19
C ILE A 234 -19.38 -1.71 -12.26
N VAL A 235 -20.00 -2.01 -11.12
CA VAL A 235 -21.25 -2.80 -11.07
C VAL A 235 -22.39 -2.08 -11.80
N LEU A 236 -22.55 -0.77 -11.60
CA LEU A 236 -23.58 0.02 -12.25
C LEU A 236 -23.41 0.03 -13.77
N VAL A 237 -22.19 0.29 -14.26
CA VAL A 237 -21.87 0.25 -15.70
C VAL A 237 -22.15 -1.13 -16.27
N LEU A 238 -21.70 -2.20 -15.62
CA LEU A 238 -21.88 -3.56 -16.11
C LEU A 238 -23.35 -4.01 -16.15
N ARG A 239 -24.18 -3.55 -15.21
CA ARG A 239 -25.64 -3.79 -15.22
C ARG A 239 -26.36 -3.14 -16.39
N MET A 240 -25.79 -2.08 -16.98
CA MET A 240 -26.32 -1.43 -18.18
C MET A 240 -25.90 -2.15 -19.48
N THR A 241 -25.00 -3.13 -19.40
CA THR A 241 -24.52 -3.90 -20.56
C THR A 241 -25.18 -5.29 -20.64
N PRO A 242 -25.27 -5.91 -21.83
CA PRO A 242 -25.75 -7.29 -21.97
C PRO A 242 -24.90 -8.33 -21.22
N VAL A 243 -23.67 -7.97 -20.84
CA VAL A 243 -22.75 -8.87 -20.13
C VAL A 243 -23.15 -9.04 -18.66
N GLY A 244 -23.83 -8.04 -18.08
CA GLY A 244 -24.20 -8.01 -16.67
C GLY A 244 -23.00 -7.88 -15.71
N ALA A 245 -23.29 -7.68 -14.42
CA ALA A 245 -22.28 -7.68 -13.36
C ALA A 245 -22.05 -9.10 -12.81
N GLY A 246 -20.88 -9.33 -12.19
CA GLY A 246 -20.63 -10.56 -11.43
C GLY A 246 -21.51 -10.65 -10.18
N GLN A 247 -21.53 -11.85 -9.57
CA GLN A 247 -22.33 -12.12 -8.36
C GLN A 247 -21.59 -11.83 -7.05
N GLY A 248 -20.31 -11.43 -7.11
CA GLY A 248 -19.53 -11.14 -5.91
C GLY A 248 -19.99 -9.89 -5.17
N ARG A 249 -19.60 -9.81 -3.90
CA ARG A 249 -19.95 -8.68 -3.02
C ARG A 249 -18.95 -7.54 -3.20
N ILE A 250 -19.45 -6.31 -3.09
CA ILE A 250 -18.62 -5.11 -3.03
C ILE A 250 -17.79 -5.17 -1.74
N ALA A 251 -16.48 -4.99 -1.87
CA ALA A 251 -15.58 -4.94 -0.72
C ALA A 251 -15.86 -3.68 0.11
N LEU A 252 -15.99 -3.85 1.43
CA LEU A 252 -16.11 -2.74 2.37
C LEU A 252 -14.75 -2.09 2.64
N LEU A 253 -14.78 -0.90 3.24
CA LEU A 253 -13.58 -0.20 3.70
C LEU A 253 -12.78 -1.10 4.67
N PRO A 254 -11.46 -1.23 4.50
CA PRO A 254 -10.64 -2.01 5.42
C PRO A 254 -10.73 -1.49 6.86
N TRP A 255 -10.85 -2.41 7.83
CA TRP A 255 -11.02 -2.06 9.25
C TRP A 255 -9.94 -1.11 9.79
N PHE A 256 -8.70 -1.25 9.33
CA PHE A 256 -7.59 -0.42 9.80
C PHE A 256 -7.67 1.02 9.33
N MET A 257 -8.28 1.24 8.15
CA MET A 257 -8.55 2.59 7.65
C MET A 257 -9.70 3.22 8.42
N VAL A 258 -10.70 2.42 8.82
CA VAL A 258 -11.75 2.89 9.73
C VAL A 258 -11.15 3.28 11.09
N LEU A 259 -10.24 2.47 11.63
CA LEU A 259 -9.49 2.79 12.85
C LEU A 259 -8.67 4.08 12.69
N PHE A 260 -7.95 4.22 11.57
CA PHE A 260 -7.20 5.44 11.25
C PHE A 260 -8.09 6.67 11.28
N LEU A 261 -9.18 6.68 10.50
CA LEU A 261 -10.10 7.81 10.43
C LEU A 261 -10.76 8.12 11.78
N ALA A 262 -11.08 7.08 12.56
CA ALA A 262 -11.64 7.26 13.90
C ALA A 262 -10.64 7.92 14.85
N LEU A 263 -9.35 7.56 14.80
CA LEU A 263 -8.32 8.16 15.65
C LEU A 263 -7.95 9.59 15.21
N VAL A 264 -7.94 9.89 13.91
CA VAL A 264 -7.79 11.29 13.42
C VAL A 264 -8.95 12.14 13.93
N ALA A 265 -10.18 11.65 13.80
CA ALA A 265 -11.37 12.36 14.27
C ALA A 265 -11.35 12.56 15.79
N LEU A 266 -10.96 11.53 16.54
CA LEU A 266 -10.84 11.61 17.99
C LEU A 266 -9.77 12.61 18.43
N GLY A 267 -8.57 12.53 17.85
CA GLY A 267 -7.45 13.43 18.19
C GLY A 267 -7.68 14.88 17.79
N SER A 268 -8.57 15.14 16.82
CA SER A 268 -8.93 16.50 16.41
C SER A 268 -10.15 17.05 17.16
N ALA A 269 -11.05 16.19 17.64
CA ALA A 269 -12.27 16.61 18.35
C ALA A 269 -12.07 16.76 19.86
N VAL A 270 -11.06 16.09 20.42
CA VAL A 270 -10.79 16.05 21.87
C VAL A 270 -9.33 16.36 22.12
N ASP A 271 -9.05 17.25 23.07
CA ASP A 271 -7.70 17.49 23.56
C ASP A 271 -7.25 16.27 24.39
N LEU A 272 -6.45 15.40 23.78
CA LEU A 272 -5.96 14.17 24.39
C LEU A 272 -4.70 14.43 25.21
N PRO A 273 -4.52 13.77 26.37
CA PRO A 273 -3.29 13.90 27.15
C PRO A 273 -2.05 13.60 26.29
N PRO A 274 -1.02 14.48 26.26
CA PRO A 274 0.17 14.28 25.42
C PRO A 274 0.86 12.94 25.65
N VAL A 275 0.83 12.44 26.90
CA VAL A 275 1.38 11.13 27.27
C VAL A 275 0.65 9.98 26.58
N LEU A 276 -0.68 10.09 26.40
CA LEU A 276 -1.46 9.06 25.71
C LEU A 276 -1.12 9.05 24.22
N VAL A 277 -1.08 10.22 23.57
CA VAL A 277 -0.71 10.36 22.16
C VAL A 277 0.69 9.81 21.91
N ALA A 278 1.67 10.18 22.74
CA ALA A 278 3.05 9.67 22.64
C ALA A 278 3.15 8.15 22.80
N LYS A 279 2.37 7.55 23.71
CA LYS A 279 2.33 6.10 23.88
C LYS A 279 1.75 5.39 22.67
N VAL A 280 0.64 5.88 22.13
CA VAL A 280 0.01 5.30 20.94
C VAL A 280 0.93 5.46 19.71
N ASP A 281 1.58 6.60 19.55
CA ASP A 281 2.59 6.83 18.49
C ASP A 281 3.76 5.84 18.61
N THR A 282 4.29 5.65 19.82
CA THR A 282 5.38 4.68 20.06
C THR A 282 4.96 3.26 19.66
N ILE A 283 3.73 2.85 20.04
CA ILE A 283 3.19 1.53 19.65
C ILE A 283 3.00 1.45 18.14
N SER A 284 2.47 2.50 17.52
CA SER A 284 2.29 2.59 16.07
C SER A 284 3.62 2.41 15.34
N ARG A 285 4.65 3.18 15.69
CA ARG A 285 5.99 3.08 15.12
C ARG A 285 6.61 1.70 15.31
N ALA A 286 6.51 1.12 16.52
CA ALA A 286 7.00 -0.23 16.77
C ALA A 286 6.30 -1.27 15.89
N CYS A 287 4.97 -1.16 15.71
CA CYS A 287 4.20 -1.99 14.80
C CYS A 287 4.68 -1.82 13.35
N LEU A 288 4.85 -0.58 12.89
CA LEU A 288 5.28 -0.27 11.53
C LEU A 288 6.68 -0.81 11.25
N ILE A 289 7.67 -0.55 12.10
CA ILE A 289 9.05 -1.04 11.89
C ILE A 289 9.08 -2.58 11.87
N THR A 290 8.36 -3.23 12.79
CA THR A 290 8.22 -4.70 12.83
C THR A 290 7.56 -5.23 11.56
N ALA A 291 6.52 -4.56 11.08
CA ALA A 291 5.82 -4.93 9.87
C ALA A 291 6.67 -4.75 8.61
N ILE A 292 7.44 -3.66 8.51
CA ILE A 292 8.36 -3.41 7.39
C ILE A 292 9.53 -4.39 7.41
N ALA A 293 10.05 -4.76 8.58
CA ALA A 293 11.00 -5.85 8.72
C ALA A 293 10.42 -7.17 8.18
N ALA A 294 9.21 -7.54 8.60
CA ALA A 294 8.52 -8.73 8.10
C ALA A 294 8.23 -8.65 6.58
N LEU A 295 7.89 -7.47 6.07
CA LEU A 295 7.70 -7.24 4.63
C LEU A 295 9.02 -7.47 3.87
N GLY A 296 10.15 -7.00 4.39
CA GLY A 296 11.48 -7.29 3.87
C GLY A 296 11.74 -8.79 3.83
N VAL A 297 11.52 -9.50 4.93
CA VAL A 297 11.67 -10.96 5.01
C VAL A 297 10.77 -11.69 4.01
N LYS A 298 9.58 -11.16 3.71
CA LYS A 298 8.69 -11.74 2.70
C LYS A 298 9.09 -11.42 1.25
N THR A 299 9.91 -10.40 1.05
CA THR A 299 10.28 -9.91 -0.27
C THR A 299 11.37 -10.78 -0.87
N SER A 300 11.00 -11.63 -1.83
CA SER A 300 11.94 -12.48 -2.58
C SER A 300 12.38 -11.79 -3.87
N LEU A 301 13.67 -11.43 -3.96
CA LEU A 301 14.26 -10.89 -5.19
C LEU A 301 14.23 -11.91 -6.34
N LYS A 302 14.27 -13.21 -6.01
CA LYS A 302 14.12 -14.29 -6.98
C LYS A 302 12.71 -14.31 -7.55
N ALA A 303 11.69 -14.21 -6.70
CA ALA A 303 10.30 -14.12 -7.15
C ALA A 303 10.04 -12.87 -8.00
N LEU A 304 10.68 -11.74 -7.65
CA LEU A 304 10.61 -10.50 -8.41
C LEU A 304 11.17 -10.66 -9.85
N ARG A 305 12.30 -11.37 -10.00
CA ARG A 305 12.88 -11.69 -11.33
C ARG A 305 12.09 -12.77 -12.08
N ALA A 306 11.38 -13.64 -11.36
CA ALA A 306 10.58 -14.72 -11.93
C ALA A 306 9.20 -14.27 -12.42
N VAL A 307 8.82 -12.99 -12.26
CA VAL A 307 7.60 -12.44 -12.86
C VAL A 307 7.73 -12.58 -14.38
N GLY A 308 7.03 -13.56 -14.94
CA GLY A 308 7.16 -13.93 -16.35
C GLY A 308 6.91 -12.74 -17.29
N SER A 309 7.56 -12.77 -18.45
CA SER A 309 7.56 -11.74 -19.49
C SER A 309 6.23 -11.56 -20.23
N GLY A 310 5.11 -12.02 -19.66
CA GLY A 310 3.78 -11.90 -20.26
C GLY A 310 3.31 -10.44 -20.36
N HIS A 311 2.07 -10.16 -19.94
CA HIS A 311 1.50 -8.81 -20.05
C HIS A 311 2.03 -7.83 -18.99
N LEU A 312 3.26 -8.05 -18.52
CA LEU A 312 3.94 -7.22 -17.55
C LEU A 312 4.12 -5.80 -18.10
N PHE A 313 4.39 -5.68 -19.41
CA PHE A 313 4.47 -4.40 -20.11
C PHE A 313 3.21 -3.54 -19.92
N ILE A 314 2.02 -4.13 -19.88
CA ILE A 314 0.77 -3.37 -19.67
C ILE A 314 0.79 -2.73 -18.29
N VAL A 315 1.15 -3.49 -17.25
CA VAL A 315 1.19 -3.00 -15.86
C VAL A 315 2.31 -1.98 -15.69
N VAL A 316 3.47 -2.18 -16.32
CA VAL A 316 4.59 -1.22 -16.35
C VAL A 316 4.15 0.09 -16.99
N ILE A 317 3.53 0.05 -18.18
CA ILE A 317 3.04 1.25 -18.87
C ILE A 317 2.01 1.97 -17.99
N GLN A 318 1.08 1.25 -17.36
CA GLN A 318 0.10 1.85 -16.44
C GLN A 318 0.76 2.50 -15.22
N THR A 319 1.79 1.86 -14.66
CA THR A 319 2.55 2.38 -13.50
C THR A 319 3.30 3.66 -13.89
N LEU A 320 3.98 3.65 -15.03
CA LEU A 320 4.69 4.82 -15.56
C LEU A 320 3.73 5.94 -15.95
N ALA A 321 2.57 5.61 -16.53
CA ALA A 321 1.52 6.57 -16.84
C ALA A 321 0.97 7.22 -15.55
N LEU A 322 0.66 6.43 -14.52
CA LEU A 322 0.24 6.95 -13.21
C LEU A 322 1.30 7.90 -12.62
N LEU A 323 2.58 7.52 -12.66
CA LEU A 323 3.68 8.38 -12.22
C LEU A 323 3.76 9.67 -13.05
N GLY A 324 3.68 9.57 -14.38
CA GLY A 324 3.69 10.73 -15.28
C GLY A 324 2.53 11.68 -15.04
N PHE A 325 1.31 11.15 -14.86
CA PHE A 325 0.14 11.95 -14.51
C PHE A 325 0.27 12.60 -13.14
N ALA A 326 0.79 11.90 -12.14
CA ALA A 326 1.01 12.44 -10.80
C ALA A 326 2.05 13.57 -10.82
N LEU A 327 3.16 13.41 -11.55
CA LEU A 327 4.17 14.45 -11.74
C LEU A 327 3.59 15.65 -12.49
N LEU A 328 2.87 15.43 -13.58
CA LEU A 328 2.23 16.50 -14.34
C LEU A 328 1.24 17.28 -13.47
N ALA A 329 0.42 16.58 -12.69
CA ALA A 329 -0.54 17.21 -11.77
C ALA A 329 0.17 18.01 -10.67
N LEU A 330 1.23 17.46 -10.08
CA LEU A 330 2.03 18.14 -9.07
C LEU A 330 2.58 19.47 -9.60
N LEU A 331 3.18 19.45 -10.79
CA LEU A 331 3.82 20.62 -11.41
C LEU A 331 2.79 21.64 -11.95
N SER A 332 1.69 21.18 -12.53
CA SER A 332 0.69 22.06 -13.17
C SER A 332 -0.24 22.75 -12.16
N PHE A 333 -0.62 22.06 -11.09
CA PHE A 333 -1.50 22.60 -10.05
C PHE A 333 -0.74 23.26 -8.90
N GLY A 334 0.59 23.30 -8.96
CA GLY A 334 1.44 23.90 -7.91
C GLY A 334 1.21 23.25 -6.53
N LEU A 335 0.87 21.96 -6.51
CA LEU A 335 0.56 21.26 -5.26
C LEU A 335 1.78 21.30 -4.34
N PHE A 336 1.58 21.86 -3.14
CA PHE A 336 2.62 22.01 -2.11
C PHE A 336 3.82 22.87 -2.55
N ALA A 337 3.64 23.77 -3.52
CA ALA A 337 4.64 24.79 -3.82
C ALA A 337 4.78 25.74 -2.62
N PRO A 338 6.01 26.11 -2.20
CA PRO A 338 6.18 27.12 -1.16
C PRO A 338 5.59 28.44 -1.66
N HIS A 339 4.63 28.97 -0.89
CA HIS A 339 4.12 30.34 -1.07
C HIS A 339 5.14 31.36 -0.57
#